data_AF-A0A8H5NX56-F1
#
_entry.id   AF-A0A8H5NX56-F1
#
_cell.length_a   1.000
_cell.length_b   1.000
_cell.length_c   1.000
_cell.angle_alpha   90.00
_cell.angle_beta   90.00
_cell.angle_gamma   90.00
#
_symmetry.space_group_name_H-M   'P 1'
#
loop_
_entity.id
_entity.type
_entity.pdbx_description
1 polymer ?
#
loop_
_entity_poly.entity_id
_entity_poly.type
_entity_poly.pdbx_seq_one_letter_code
_entity_poly.pdbx_strand_id
1 'polypeptide(L)'
;MHYAPASILSALLLSGTFSSCLPSQPKARQIVEIPGVRIENVASRSNGDLLLSTMGGGKLYSVNPYENPPKPEVIAQIEGVNSLFGITEIGDDVFALAAGNDTGQQFQNNSMKLSLLKFNYGQLSVDTVFEESKCGPVNGIVALPYHKHIILGADSVRGEILRIDTTTGKITVAIQDKEFTPSVDGTYGLGVNGIKIYKNHLYFTNTDRQTFGRMKIDKLGNKVGDVEIIYRVEKGFPSIPDDFTIHQNGNVYVGFWQDKLIKITPDGKATVLSEGILAGPTSVTPGRDGKSVFVVTAGQNNDNVSGGQVVQIIHCVRHGQGVHNLSYANHDLPDPELTPLGEEQAKALTTRFPELANNVELIISSPLQRTIQTALLAFRLKLEAGMKVLAWSEVQEASDLICDTGSQLPDIQARFRGLPVDFSLIEPDWYLKQGKWAPTAACLLARAQRARQWLSERPEAEIVVISHGCFLHFLTDDWVNAINPQATDWANGEDQEYDEGVNNML
;
A
#
# COMPACT_ATOMS: atom_id res chain seq x y z
N MET A 1 -38.99 51.57 5.07
CA MET A 1 -37.69 51.00 5.49
C MET A 1 -37.98 50.04 6.64
N HIS A 2 -38.06 48.75 6.33
CA HIS A 2 -38.33 47.70 7.31
C HIS A 2 -37.00 47.16 7.85
N TYR A 3 -36.79 47.26 9.16
CA TYR A 3 -35.84 46.43 9.88
C TYR A 3 -36.62 45.47 10.79
N ALA A 4 -36.27 44.20 10.67
CA ALA A 4 -36.91 43.02 11.26
C ALA A 4 -36.55 42.84 12.76
N PRO A 5 -37.36 42.06 13.51
CA PRO A 5 -37.24 41.95 14.97
C PRO A 5 -36.20 40.90 15.39
N ALA A 6 -35.71 41.06 16.62
CA ALA A 6 -34.91 40.10 17.34
C ALA A 6 -35.68 38.77 17.56
N SER A 7 -35.06 37.65 17.22
CA SER A 7 -35.53 36.31 17.57
C SER A 7 -34.49 35.59 18.44
N ILE A 8 -34.96 35.23 19.62
CA ILE A 8 -34.33 34.39 20.63
C ILE A 8 -34.13 32.99 20.05
N LEU A 9 -32.90 32.47 20.05
CA LEU A 9 -32.62 31.08 19.72
C LEU A 9 -32.42 30.27 21.00
N SER A 10 -33.30 29.30 21.19
CA SER A 10 -33.32 28.32 22.26
C SER A 10 -32.06 27.46 22.28
N ALA A 11 -31.48 27.26 23.46
CA ALA A 11 -30.43 26.28 23.70
C ALA A 11 -30.99 24.85 23.48
N LEU A 12 -30.50 24.17 22.44
CA LEU A 12 -30.59 22.71 22.33
C LEU A 12 -29.33 22.11 22.93
N LEU A 13 -29.50 21.40 24.04
CA LEU A 13 -28.53 20.45 24.58
C LEU A 13 -28.37 19.29 23.57
N LEU A 14 -27.32 19.31 22.76
CA LEU A 14 -26.86 18.14 22.02
C LEU A 14 -25.91 17.35 22.91
N SER A 15 -26.39 16.17 23.31
CA SER A 15 -25.60 15.10 23.92
C SER A 15 -24.40 14.79 23.03
N GLY A 16 -23.19 15.08 23.51
CA GLY A 16 -21.94 14.69 22.85
C GLY A 16 -21.83 13.17 22.79
N THR A 17 -22.06 12.59 21.61
CA THR A 17 -21.57 11.26 21.29
C THR A 17 -20.06 11.38 21.04
N PHE A 18 -19.27 10.75 21.89
CA PHE A 18 -17.84 10.58 21.69
C PHE A 18 -17.61 9.88 20.35
N SER A 19 -17.26 10.65 19.32
CA SER A 19 -16.78 10.11 18.05
C SER A 19 -15.33 9.68 18.27
N SER A 20 -15.08 8.38 18.30
CA SER A 20 -13.73 7.82 18.35
C SER A 20 -13.00 8.16 17.06
N CYS A 21 -12.01 9.04 17.16
CA CYS A 21 -11.21 9.51 16.03
C CYS A 21 -10.33 8.36 15.49
N LEU A 22 -10.49 8.02 14.21
CA LEU A 22 -9.75 6.95 13.53
C LEU A 22 -8.30 7.37 13.23
N PRO A 23 -7.31 6.46 13.29
CA PRO A 23 -5.92 6.74 12.95
C PRO A 23 -5.73 7.01 11.44
N SER A 24 -4.97 8.07 11.10
CA SER A 24 -4.48 8.35 9.74
C SER A 24 -3.55 7.26 9.22
N GLN A 25 -3.52 7.07 7.91
CA GLN A 25 -3.01 5.89 7.24
C GLN A 25 -1.81 6.23 6.31
N PRO A 26 -0.84 5.33 6.10
CA PRO A 26 0.18 5.44 5.08
C PRO A 26 -0.35 5.98 3.74
N LYS A 27 0.37 6.93 3.15
CA LYS A 27 -0.05 7.56 1.91
C LYS A 27 0.23 6.66 0.70
N ALA A 28 -0.77 6.63 -0.17
CA ALA A 28 -0.84 5.77 -1.32
C ALA A 28 -0.62 6.58 -2.61
N ARG A 29 0.22 6.08 -3.50
CA ARG A 29 0.49 6.66 -4.82
C ARG A 29 -0.17 5.83 -5.90
N GLN A 30 -1.12 6.39 -6.62
CA GLN A 30 -1.63 5.74 -7.83
C GLN A 30 -0.54 5.79 -8.91
N ILE A 31 -0.02 4.62 -9.28
CA ILE A 31 0.97 4.47 -10.34
C ILE A 31 0.28 4.61 -11.68
N VAL A 32 -0.80 3.85 -11.88
CA VAL A 32 -1.58 3.88 -13.12
C VAL A 32 -3.02 3.49 -12.82
N GLU A 33 -3.94 4.05 -13.59
CA GLU A 33 -5.30 3.57 -13.73
C GLU A 33 -5.51 3.10 -15.16
N ILE A 34 -6.20 1.97 -15.33
CA ILE A 34 -6.50 1.38 -16.62
C ILE A 34 -8.04 1.43 -16.81
N PRO A 35 -8.57 2.44 -17.54
CA PRO A 35 -10.01 2.62 -17.70
C PRO A 35 -10.72 1.39 -18.23
N GLY A 36 -11.85 1.03 -17.62
CA GLY A 36 -12.69 -0.11 -18.01
C GLY A 36 -12.10 -1.50 -17.75
N VAL A 37 -10.93 -1.59 -17.12
CA VAL A 37 -10.28 -2.87 -16.77
C VAL A 37 -10.53 -3.19 -15.30
N ARG A 38 -10.83 -4.44 -14.99
CA ARG A 38 -10.87 -4.97 -13.62
C ARG A 38 -9.63 -5.81 -13.38
N ILE A 39 -8.72 -5.36 -12.51
CA ILE A 39 -7.52 -6.14 -12.17
C ILE A 39 -7.87 -7.08 -11.01
N GLU A 40 -7.58 -8.37 -11.15
CA GLU A 40 -7.88 -9.40 -10.15
C GLU A 40 -6.64 -9.73 -9.34
N ASN A 41 -5.54 -10.13 -10.00
CA ASN A 41 -4.30 -10.48 -9.33
C ASN A 41 -3.10 -9.74 -9.88
N VAL A 42 -2.00 -9.84 -9.13
CA VAL A 42 -0.72 -9.27 -9.51
C VAL A 42 0.45 -10.20 -9.16
N ALA A 43 1.41 -10.32 -10.07
CA ALA A 43 2.71 -10.91 -9.77
C ALA A 43 3.84 -9.99 -10.24
N SER A 44 4.92 -9.91 -9.46
CA SER A 44 6.11 -9.13 -9.82
C SER A 44 7.12 -9.99 -10.55
N ARG A 45 7.55 -9.56 -11.73
CA ARG A 45 8.66 -10.18 -12.48
C ARG A 45 10.02 -9.82 -11.90
N SER A 46 11.04 -10.59 -12.25
CA SER A 46 12.42 -10.41 -11.78
C SER A 46 13.02 -9.08 -12.23
N ASN A 47 12.55 -8.52 -13.34
CA ASN A 47 12.96 -7.22 -13.88
C ASN A 47 12.22 -6.02 -13.25
N GLY A 48 11.27 -6.25 -12.35
CA GLY A 48 10.49 -5.20 -11.69
C GLY A 48 9.13 -4.88 -12.34
N ASP A 49 8.84 -5.43 -13.52
CA ASP A 49 7.51 -5.28 -14.13
C ASP A 49 6.45 -6.02 -13.31
N LEU A 50 5.23 -5.49 -13.30
CA LEU A 50 4.06 -6.11 -12.71
C LEU A 50 3.21 -6.76 -13.80
N LEU A 51 2.87 -8.04 -13.60
CA LEU A 51 1.90 -8.79 -14.39
C LEU A 51 0.54 -8.66 -13.73
N LEU A 52 -0.44 -8.16 -14.47
CA LEU A 52 -1.79 -7.90 -13.97
C LEU A 52 -2.77 -8.87 -14.66
N SER A 53 -3.33 -9.81 -13.91
CA SER A 53 -4.44 -10.64 -14.39
C SER A 53 -5.73 -9.83 -14.32
N THR A 54 -6.59 -9.93 -15.35
CA THR A 54 -7.78 -9.09 -15.45
C THR A 54 -9.06 -9.89 -15.72
N MET A 55 -10.18 -9.36 -15.23
CA MET A 55 -11.52 -9.87 -15.50
C MET A 55 -12.19 -9.08 -16.63
N GLY A 56 -13.05 -9.75 -17.39
CA GLY A 56 -13.86 -9.13 -18.45
C GLY A 56 -13.26 -9.16 -19.87
N GLY A 57 -12.15 -9.86 -20.09
CA GLY A 57 -11.58 -10.05 -21.43
C GLY A 57 -10.46 -11.09 -21.55
N GLY A 58 -10.10 -11.80 -20.47
CA GLY A 58 -9.02 -12.80 -20.50
C GLY A 58 -7.64 -12.21 -20.82
N LYS A 59 -7.40 -10.92 -20.50
CA LYS A 59 -6.19 -10.18 -20.90
C LYS A 59 -5.19 -10.08 -19.76
N LEU A 60 -3.93 -10.35 -20.08
CA LEU A 60 -2.81 -10.13 -19.17
C LEU A 60 -2.12 -8.82 -19.54
N TYR A 61 -1.98 -7.92 -18.57
CA TYR A 61 -1.22 -6.69 -18.73
C TYR A 61 0.17 -6.81 -18.10
N SER A 62 1.13 -6.09 -18.66
CA SER A 62 2.42 -5.80 -18.03
C SER A 62 2.53 -4.30 -17.83
N VAL A 63 3.05 -3.86 -16.68
CA VAL A 63 3.36 -2.45 -16.42
C VAL A 63 4.65 -2.34 -15.63
N ASN A 64 5.55 -1.44 -16.06
CA ASN A 64 6.69 -1.06 -15.26
C ASN A 64 6.27 0.08 -14.30
N PRO A 65 6.18 -0.15 -12.97
CA PRO A 65 5.72 0.86 -12.04
C PRO A 65 6.73 1.99 -11.79
N TYR A 66 7.95 1.83 -12.33
CA TYR A 66 9.05 2.78 -12.20
C TYR A 66 9.26 3.63 -13.47
N GLU A 67 8.60 3.31 -14.58
CA GLU A 67 8.59 4.16 -15.78
C GLU A 67 7.74 5.41 -15.56
N ASN A 68 8.11 6.54 -16.18
CA ASN A 68 7.38 7.79 -16.11
C ASN A 68 7.14 8.38 -17.52
N PRO A 69 5.89 8.43 -18.03
CA PRO A 69 4.69 7.84 -17.43
C PRO A 69 4.73 6.30 -17.52
N PRO A 70 4.11 5.58 -16.56
CA PRO A 70 3.98 4.13 -16.65
C PRO A 70 3.05 3.76 -17.81
N LYS A 71 3.41 2.71 -18.54
CA LYS A 71 2.67 2.24 -19.73
C LYS A 71 2.17 0.82 -19.53
N PRO A 72 0.88 0.62 -19.24
CA PRO A 72 0.29 -0.71 -19.16
C PRO A 72 0.06 -1.25 -20.57
N GLU A 73 0.58 -2.44 -20.85
CA GLU A 73 0.50 -3.08 -22.17
C GLU A 73 -0.16 -4.46 -22.05
N VAL A 74 -1.09 -4.77 -22.95
CA VAL A 74 -1.61 -6.14 -23.08
C VAL A 74 -0.53 -7.00 -23.72
N ILE A 75 0.00 -7.96 -22.99
CA ILE A 75 1.07 -8.85 -23.47
C ILE A 75 0.56 -10.24 -23.85
N ALA A 76 -0.61 -10.64 -23.35
CA ALA A 76 -1.26 -11.90 -23.74
C ALA A 76 -2.78 -11.81 -23.57
N GLN A 77 -3.49 -12.68 -24.29
CA GLN A 77 -4.91 -12.93 -24.10
C GLN A 77 -5.12 -14.45 -24.12
N ILE A 78 -5.86 -14.98 -23.14
CA ILE A 78 -6.20 -16.40 -23.09
C ILE A 78 -7.54 -16.59 -23.79
N GLU A 79 -7.54 -17.39 -24.85
CA GLU A 79 -8.73 -17.61 -25.68
C GLU A 79 -9.78 -18.51 -24.98
N GLY A 80 -11.05 -18.23 -25.24
CA GLY A 80 -12.19 -19.01 -24.72
C GLY A 80 -12.50 -18.80 -23.24
N VAL A 81 -11.85 -17.83 -22.59
CA VAL A 81 -12.13 -17.42 -21.20
C VAL A 81 -12.32 -15.91 -21.13
N ASN A 82 -13.13 -15.44 -20.18
CA ASN A 82 -13.34 -14.01 -19.97
C ASN A 82 -12.56 -13.43 -18.78
N SER A 83 -11.99 -14.27 -17.91
CA SER A 83 -11.34 -13.81 -16.69
C SER A 83 -10.05 -14.56 -16.42
N LEU A 84 -9.04 -13.81 -15.99
CA LEU A 84 -7.80 -14.31 -15.43
C LEU A 84 -7.86 -14.10 -13.91
N PHE A 85 -7.41 -15.10 -13.15
CA PHE A 85 -7.46 -15.11 -11.69
C PHE A 85 -6.03 -15.12 -11.13
N GLY A 86 -5.73 -16.04 -10.20
CA GLY A 86 -4.43 -16.15 -9.59
C GLY A 86 -3.28 -16.38 -10.58
N ILE A 87 -2.15 -15.78 -10.25
CA ILE A 87 -0.88 -15.88 -10.96
C ILE A 87 0.25 -16.11 -9.95
N THR A 88 1.12 -17.10 -10.20
CA THR A 88 2.29 -17.36 -9.33
C THR A 88 3.52 -17.72 -10.14
N GLU A 89 4.70 -17.32 -9.67
CA GLU A 89 5.97 -17.77 -10.23
C GLU A 89 6.21 -19.25 -9.85
N ILE A 90 6.54 -20.08 -10.85
CA ILE A 90 6.84 -21.53 -10.71
C ILE A 90 8.27 -21.88 -11.14
N GLY A 91 9.02 -20.91 -11.66
CA GLY A 91 10.40 -21.03 -12.11
C GLY A 91 10.92 -19.64 -12.49
N ASP A 92 12.20 -19.52 -12.82
CA ASP A 92 12.81 -18.22 -13.11
C ASP A 92 12.11 -17.53 -14.28
N ASP A 93 11.35 -16.47 -14.00
CA ASP A 93 10.51 -15.74 -14.97
C ASP A 93 9.53 -16.67 -15.74
N VAL A 94 9.04 -17.71 -15.04
CA VAL A 94 7.99 -18.62 -15.51
C VAL A 94 6.83 -18.59 -14.52
N PHE A 95 5.63 -18.25 -15.00
CA PHE A 95 4.44 -18.09 -14.17
C PHE A 95 3.34 -19.05 -14.58
N ALA A 96 2.67 -19.65 -13.59
CA ALA A 96 1.38 -20.29 -13.81
C ALA A 96 0.28 -19.23 -13.70
N LEU A 97 -0.69 -19.28 -14.61
CA LEU A 97 -1.82 -18.36 -14.69
C LEU A 97 -3.12 -19.16 -14.75
N ALA A 98 -3.97 -18.99 -13.75
CA ALA A 98 -5.32 -19.54 -13.73
C ALA A 98 -6.27 -18.64 -14.52
N ALA A 99 -7.15 -19.24 -15.31
CA ALA A 99 -8.17 -18.52 -16.07
C ALA A 99 -9.48 -19.29 -16.11
N GLY A 100 -10.58 -18.61 -16.41
CA GLY A 100 -11.89 -19.21 -16.54
C GLY A 100 -12.97 -18.19 -16.86
N ASN A 101 -14.22 -18.62 -16.79
CA ASN A 101 -15.37 -17.77 -17.05
C ASN A 101 -16.05 -17.35 -15.75
N ASP A 102 -16.23 -16.05 -15.60
CA ASP A 102 -17.09 -15.43 -14.59
C ASP A 102 -18.37 -14.92 -15.25
N THR A 103 -19.53 -15.24 -14.67
CA THR A 103 -20.83 -14.75 -15.14
C THR A 103 -21.28 -13.47 -14.43
N GLY A 104 -20.48 -12.96 -13.50
CA GLY A 104 -20.81 -11.87 -12.58
C GLY A 104 -21.66 -12.30 -11.39
N GLN A 105 -22.19 -13.53 -11.39
CA GLN A 105 -22.90 -14.13 -10.26
C GLN A 105 -22.10 -15.27 -9.61
N GLN A 106 -21.36 -16.02 -10.42
CA GLN A 106 -20.58 -17.17 -9.96
C GLN A 106 -19.50 -17.52 -10.98
N PHE A 107 -18.45 -18.19 -10.49
CA PHE A 107 -17.45 -18.81 -11.34
C PHE A 107 -18.03 -20.01 -12.07
N GLN A 108 -17.90 -20.03 -13.39
CA GLN A 108 -18.49 -21.07 -14.22
C GLN A 108 -17.70 -22.38 -14.08
N ASN A 109 -18.37 -23.43 -13.60
CA ASN A 109 -17.83 -24.80 -13.65
C ASN A 109 -17.49 -25.21 -15.09
N ASN A 110 -16.50 -26.08 -15.26
CA ASN A 110 -16.04 -26.56 -16.57
C ASN A 110 -15.43 -25.49 -17.47
N SER A 111 -14.92 -24.40 -16.88
CA SER A 111 -14.27 -23.32 -17.64
C SER A 111 -12.80 -23.09 -17.26
N MET A 112 -12.30 -23.76 -16.22
CA MET A 112 -10.95 -23.50 -15.74
C MET A 112 -9.89 -23.93 -16.77
N LYS A 113 -9.00 -22.99 -17.09
CA LYS A 113 -7.76 -23.18 -17.83
C LYS A 113 -6.57 -22.89 -16.94
N LEU A 114 -5.45 -23.53 -17.25
CA LEU A 114 -4.16 -23.15 -16.68
C LEU A 114 -3.14 -23.01 -17.81
N SER A 115 -2.45 -21.88 -17.82
CA SER A 115 -1.39 -21.58 -18.78
C SER A 115 -0.07 -21.29 -18.07
N LEU A 116 1.05 -21.54 -18.75
CA LEU A 116 2.39 -21.15 -18.35
C LEU A 116 2.85 -19.97 -19.20
N LEU A 117 3.16 -18.88 -18.53
CA LEU A 117 3.80 -17.70 -19.11
C LEU A 117 5.31 -17.87 -18.96
N LYS A 118 6.03 -17.95 -20.08
CA LYS A 118 7.49 -18.13 -20.08
C LYS A 118 8.14 -16.94 -20.74
N PHE A 119 8.90 -16.18 -19.96
CA PHE A 119 9.65 -15.03 -20.43
C PHE A 119 11.10 -15.43 -20.69
N ASN A 120 11.54 -15.33 -21.95
CA ASN A 120 12.90 -15.65 -22.38
C ASN A 120 13.48 -14.48 -23.16
N TYR A 121 14.53 -13.84 -22.64
CA TYR A 121 15.20 -12.71 -23.31
C TYR A 121 14.24 -11.60 -23.77
N GLY A 122 13.22 -11.30 -22.95
CA GLY A 122 12.20 -10.28 -23.25
C GLY A 122 11.05 -10.75 -24.15
N GLN A 123 11.06 -12.00 -24.64
CA GLN A 123 9.95 -12.57 -25.39
C GLN A 123 9.05 -13.42 -24.48
N LEU A 124 7.74 -13.22 -24.58
CA LEU A 124 6.74 -14.04 -23.92
C LEU A 124 6.30 -15.21 -24.83
N SER A 125 6.25 -16.41 -24.25
CA SER A 125 5.50 -17.55 -24.81
C SER A 125 4.45 -18.01 -23.80
N VAL A 126 3.29 -18.42 -24.30
CA VAL A 126 2.16 -18.88 -23.48
C VAL A 126 1.87 -20.33 -23.86
N ASP A 127 2.13 -21.24 -22.93
CA ASP A 127 1.86 -22.67 -23.10
C ASP A 127 0.62 -23.06 -22.30
N THR A 128 -0.30 -23.79 -22.92
CA THR A 128 -1.46 -24.32 -22.21
C THR A 128 -1.07 -25.60 -21.46
N VAL A 129 -1.41 -25.69 -20.17
CA VAL A 129 -1.32 -26.94 -19.39
C VAL A 129 -2.58 -27.78 -19.61
N PHE A 130 -3.76 -27.16 -19.48
CA PHE A 130 -5.05 -27.76 -19.82
C PHE A 130 -6.08 -26.67 -20.15
N GLU A 131 -7.06 -27.02 -21.00
CA GLU A 131 -8.11 -26.08 -21.46
C GLU A 131 -9.45 -26.25 -20.77
N GLU A 132 -9.71 -27.40 -20.15
CA GLU A 132 -10.97 -27.65 -19.46
C GLU A 132 -10.71 -28.57 -18.28
N SER A 133 -11.25 -28.19 -17.12
CA SER A 133 -11.26 -29.01 -15.90
C SER A 133 -12.69 -29.11 -15.40
N LYS A 134 -13.03 -30.21 -14.72
CA LYS A 134 -14.34 -30.38 -14.05
C LYS A 134 -14.57 -29.41 -12.87
N CYS A 135 -13.58 -28.60 -12.52
CA CYS A 135 -13.68 -27.57 -11.48
C CYS A 135 -13.95 -26.20 -12.11
N GLY A 136 -14.48 -25.27 -11.32
CA GLY A 136 -14.46 -23.85 -11.68
C GLY A 136 -13.04 -23.29 -11.60
N PRO A 137 -12.80 -22.06 -12.10
CA PRO A 137 -11.52 -21.40 -11.93
C PRO A 137 -11.17 -21.27 -10.44
N VAL A 138 -9.89 -21.52 -10.13
CA VAL A 138 -9.32 -21.21 -8.83
C VAL A 138 -9.00 -19.73 -8.73
N ASN A 139 -9.16 -19.18 -7.53
CA ASN A 139 -8.92 -17.78 -7.22
C ASN A 139 -7.42 -17.55 -6.98
N GLY A 140 -6.97 -17.32 -5.75
CA GLY A 140 -5.55 -17.32 -5.41
C GLY A 140 -4.86 -18.66 -5.71
N ILE A 141 -3.64 -18.60 -6.24
CA ILE A 141 -2.75 -19.76 -6.45
C ILE A 141 -1.35 -19.51 -5.87
N VAL A 142 -0.66 -20.59 -5.49
CA VAL A 142 0.71 -20.52 -4.96
C VAL A 142 1.50 -21.78 -5.28
N ALA A 143 2.76 -21.63 -5.68
CA ALA A 143 3.67 -22.74 -5.95
C ALA A 143 4.21 -23.37 -4.65
N LEU A 144 4.36 -24.69 -4.62
CA LEU A 144 5.05 -25.36 -3.51
C LEU A 144 6.55 -25.01 -3.54
N PRO A 145 7.15 -24.53 -2.43
CA PRO A 145 8.54 -24.07 -2.44
C PRO A 145 9.57 -25.13 -2.88
N TYR A 146 9.33 -26.40 -2.54
CA TYR A 146 10.23 -27.52 -2.85
C TYR A 146 9.90 -28.24 -4.15
N HIS A 147 8.70 -28.01 -4.70
CA HIS A 147 8.20 -28.67 -5.89
C HIS A 147 7.41 -27.65 -6.73
N LYS A 148 8.10 -26.63 -7.27
CA LYS A 148 7.44 -25.48 -7.88
C LYS A 148 6.52 -25.81 -9.08
N HIS A 149 6.69 -26.98 -9.70
CA HIS A 149 5.79 -27.52 -10.72
C HIS A 149 4.44 -28.04 -10.15
N ILE A 150 4.27 -28.03 -8.84
CA ILE A 150 3.02 -28.32 -8.15
C ILE A 150 2.56 -27.01 -7.52
N ILE A 151 1.37 -26.57 -7.92
CA ILE A 151 0.70 -25.40 -7.35
C ILE A 151 -0.48 -25.84 -6.48
N LEU A 152 -0.79 -25.03 -5.48
CA LEU A 152 -2.06 -25.06 -4.76
C LEU A 152 -2.95 -23.96 -5.31
N GLY A 153 -4.26 -24.21 -5.40
CA GLY A 153 -5.25 -23.23 -5.84
C GLY A 153 -6.49 -23.24 -4.95
N ALA A 154 -7.01 -22.05 -4.66
CA ALA A 154 -8.21 -21.86 -3.86
C ALA A 154 -9.48 -22.01 -4.71
N ASP A 155 -10.24 -23.08 -4.51
CA ASP A 155 -11.61 -23.19 -5.05
C ASP A 155 -12.56 -22.48 -4.09
N SER A 156 -12.80 -21.20 -4.34
CA SER A 156 -13.63 -20.34 -3.47
C SER A 156 -15.09 -20.78 -3.43
N VAL A 157 -15.60 -21.42 -4.48
CA VAL A 157 -17.02 -21.82 -4.55
C VAL A 157 -17.25 -23.08 -3.71
N ARG A 158 -16.35 -24.07 -3.81
CA ARG A 158 -16.45 -25.33 -3.04
C ARG A 158 -15.84 -25.22 -1.64
N GLY A 159 -14.94 -24.25 -1.44
CA GLY A 159 -14.24 -24.10 -0.18
C GLY A 159 -13.17 -25.16 0.06
N GLU A 160 -12.36 -25.45 -0.96
CA GLU A 160 -11.32 -26.45 -0.89
C GLU A 160 -10.03 -25.97 -1.56
N ILE A 161 -8.90 -26.57 -1.17
CA ILE A 161 -7.61 -26.33 -1.81
C ILE A 161 -7.35 -27.46 -2.81
N LEU A 162 -7.20 -27.09 -4.06
CA LEU A 162 -6.80 -28.00 -5.14
C LEU A 162 -5.27 -28.06 -5.23
N ARG A 163 -4.73 -29.23 -5.51
CA ARG A 163 -3.36 -29.44 -5.95
C ARG A 163 -3.36 -29.70 -7.45
N ILE A 164 -2.58 -28.91 -8.17
CA ILE A 164 -2.48 -28.95 -9.62
C ILE A 164 -1.01 -29.16 -10.00
N ASP A 165 -0.75 -30.19 -10.79
CA ASP A 165 0.57 -30.45 -11.39
C ASP A 165 0.65 -29.75 -12.75
N THR A 166 1.55 -28.78 -12.87
CA THR A 166 1.70 -27.95 -14.07
C THR A 166 2.39 -28.68 -15.23
N THR A 167 2.92 -29.88 -15.01
CA THR A 167 3.55 -30.71 -16.05
C THR A 167 2.58 -31.72 -16.63
N THR A 168 1.66 -32.24 -15.82
CA THR A 168 0.71 -33.28 -16.23
C THR A 168 -0.72 -32.79 -16.38
N GLY A 169 -1.02 -31.59 -15.87
CA GLY A 169 -2.38 -31.06 -15.77
C GLY A 169 -3.26 -31.80 -14.74
N LYS A 170 -2.68 -32.69 -13.93
CA LYS A 170 -3.45 -33.46 -12.94
C LYS A 170 -3.95 -32.56 -11.82
N ILE A 171 -5.24 -32.66 -11.52
CA ILE A 171 -5.92 -31.92 -10.46
C ILE A 171 -6.46 -32.89 -9.41
N THR A 172 -6.20 -32.60 -8.14
CA THR A 172 -6.72 -33.36 -7.00
C THR A 172 -7.10 -32.41 -5.87
N VAL A 173 -8.06 -32.79 -5.04
CA VAL A 173 -8.31 -32.06 -3.79
C VAL A 173 -7.17 -32.37 -2.81
N ALA A 174 -6.50 -31.33 -2.33
CA ALA A 174 -5.40 -31.44 -1.38
C ALA A 174 -5.86 -31.25 0.06
N ILE A 175 -6.74 -30.28 0.30
CA ILE A 175 -7.20 -29.94 1.64
C ILE A 175 -8.68 -29.55 1.59
N GLN A 176 -9.45 -30.14 2.50
CA GLN A 176 -10.81 -29.71 2.82
C GLN A 176 -10.84 -29.33 4.30
N ASP A 177 -11.42 -28.17 4.59
CA ASP A 177 -11.63 -27.70 5.95
C ASP A 177 -12.88 -26.82 5.98
N LYS A 178 -13.64 -26.88 7.07
CA LYS A 178 -14.83 -26.04 7.23
C LYS A 178 -14.49 -24.55 7.20
N GLU A 179 -13.28 -24.15 7.59
CA GLU A 179 -12.89 -22.73 7.56
C GLU A 179 -12.55 -22.23 6.15
N PHE A 180 -12.49 -23.12 5.16
CA PHE A 180 -12.35 -22.77 3.75
C PHE A 180 -13.69 -22.62 3.04
N THR A 181 -14.78 -23.16 3.58
CA THR A 181 -16.09 -23.01 2.95
C THR A 181 -16.64 -21.60 3.12
N PRO A 182 -17.52 -21.14 2.21
CA PRO A 182 -18.41 -20.04 2.51
C PRO A 182 -19.13 -20.25 3.85
N SER A 183 -19.53 -19.16 4.50
CA SER A 183 -20.39 -19.18 5.66
C SER A 183 -21.81 -19.54 5.24
N VAL A 184 -22.53 -20.30 6.07
CA VAL A 184 -23.95 -20.64 5.79
C VAL A 184 -24.82 -19.39 5.75
N ASP A 185 -24.50 -18.40 6.59
CA ASP A 185 -25.21 -17.12 6.70
C ASP A 185 -24.48 -15.99 5.96
N GLY A 186 -23.52 -16.33 5.09
CA GLY A 186 -22.69 -15.36 4.39
C GLY A 186 -23.39 -14.73 3.19
N THR A 187 -23.00 -13.51 2.86
CA THR A 187 -23.63 -12.69 1.82
C THR A 187 -22.91 -12.74 0.48
N TYR A 188 -21.68 -13.27 0.43
CA TYR A 188 -20.80 -13.20 -0.74
C TYR A 188 -20.65 -14.54 -1.45
N GLY A 189 -20.83 -15.65 -0.74
CA GLY A 189 -20.81 -17.00 -1.34
C GLY A 189 -19.42 -17.47 -1.82
N LEU A 190 -18.35 -16.78 -1.43
CA LEU A 190 -16.96 -17.13 -1.75
C LEU A 190 -16.19 -17.47 -0.47
N GLY A 191 -15.72 -18.71 -0.36
CA GLY A 191 -14.95 -19.20 0.77
C GLY A 191 -13.48 -18.77 0.72
N VAL A 192 -12.58 -19.74 0.76
CA VAL A 192 -11.13 -19.52 0.65
C VAL A 192 -10.79 -18.76 -0.63
N ASN A 193 -9.96 -17.72 -0.52
CA ASN A 193 -9.65 -16.84 -1.64
C ASN A 193 -8.12 -16.72 -1.83
N GLY A 194 -7.51 -15.64 -1.33
CA GLY A 194 -6.06 -15.49 -1.36
C GLY A 194 -5.38 -16.62 -0.60
N ILE A 195 -4.31 -17.18 -1.17
CA ILE A 195 -3.44 -18.16 -0.50
C ILE A 195 -1.97 -17.85 -0.75
N LYS A 196 -1.14 -18.00 0.28
CA LYS A 196 0.32 -17.81 0.22
C LYS A 196 1.01 -18.80 1.15
N ILE A 197 2.23 -19.22 0.82
CA ILE A 197 3.05 -20.10 1.67
C ILE A 197 4.17 -19.28 2.29
N TYR A 198 4.27 -19.33 3.62
CA TYR A 198 5.39 -18.73 4.35
C TYR A 198 5.88 -19.70 5.43
N LYS A 199 7.19 -20.01 5.36
CA LYS A 199 7.81 -21.11 6.12
C LYS A 199 7.06 -22.42 5.84
N ASN A 200 6.52 -23.08 6.87
CA ASN A 200 5.82 -24.36 6.75
C ASN A 200 4.29 -24.22 6.88
N HIS A 201 3.74 -23.03 6.61
CA HIS A 201 2.31 -22.76 6.72
C HIS A 201 1.73 -22.28 5.40
N LEU A 202 0.53 -22.77 5.09
CA LEU A 202 -0.37 -22.18 4.12
C LEU A 202 -1.19 -21.11 4.85
N TYR A 203 -1.06 -19.87 4.44
CA TYR A 203 -1.89 -18.75 4.87
C TYR A 203 -3.02 -18.58 3.87
N PHE A 204 -4.17 -18.11 4.35
CA PHE A 204 -5.35 -17.92 3.53
C PHE A 204 -6.22 -16.78 4.04
N THR A 205 -6.95 -16.16 3.12
CA THR A 205 -8.15 -15.38 3.42
C THR A 205 -9.39 -16.20 3.12
N ASN A 206 -10.48 -15.91 3.83
CA ASN A 206 -11.80 -16.37 3.46
C ASN A 206 -12.71 -15.14 3.38
N THR A 207 -13.23 -14.90 2.17
CA THR A 207 -13.98 -13.71 1.79
C THR A 207 -15.31 -13.65 2.55
N ASP A 208 -16.08 -14.73 2.51
CA ASP A 208 -17.43 -14.78 3.07
C ASP A 208 -17.45 -14.95 4.59
N ARG A 209 -16.42 -15.59 5.16
CA ARG A 209 -16.22 -15.65 6.62
C ARG A 209 -15.51 -14.43 7.20
N GLN A 210 -14.97 -13.57 6.33
CA GLN A 210 -14.20 -12.36 6.69
C GLN A 210 -13.04 -12.68 7.66
N THR A 211 -12.26 -13.70 7.35
CA THR A 211 -11.15 -14.17 8.18
C THR A 211 -9.83 -14.23 7.43
N PHE A 212 -8.75 -14.05 8.18
CA PHE A 212 -7.40 -14.39 7.78
C PHE A 212 -6.84 -15.45 8.74
N GLY A 213 -6.29 -16.52 8.18
CA GLY A 213 -5.82 -17.67 8.95
C GLY A 213 -4.63 -18.36 8.32
N ARG A 214 -4.15 -19.39 9.02
CA ARG A 214 -3.08 -20.26 8.54
C ARG A 214 -3.29 -21.69 8.97
N MET A 215 -2.57 -22.60 8.34
CA MET A 215 -2.45 -23.99 8.77
C MET A 215 -1.09 -24.57 8.38
N LYS A 216 -0.60 -25.52 9.16
CA LYS A 216 0.67 -26.19 8.86
C LYS A 216 0.50 -27.17 7.70
N ILE A 217 1.42 -27.13 6.76
CA ILE A 217 1.46 -28.06 5.62
C ILE A 217 2.80 -28.80 5.54
N ASP A 218 2.79 -29.99 4.91
CA ASP A 218 4.03 -30.67 4.53
C ASP A 218 4.59 -30.13 3.19
N LYS A 219 5.71 -30.69 2.74
CA LYS A 219 6.37 -30.28 1.49
C LYS A 219 5.55 -30.54 0.23
N LEU A 220 4.53 -31.40 0.31
CA LEU A 220 3.60 -31.70 -0.79
C LEU A 220 2.29 -30.92 -0.66
N GLY A 221 2.17 -30.02 0.32
CA GLY A 221 0.96 -29.23 0.56
C GLY A 221 -0.16 -30.01 1.25
N ASN A 222 0.10 -31.15 1.90
CA ASN A 222 -0.92 -31.84 2.69
C ASN A 222 -1.09 -31.16 4.05
N LYS A 223 -2.31 -31.23 4.60
CA LYS A 223 -2.64 -30.77 5.96
C LYS A 223 -1.85 -31.55 7.02
N VAL A 224 -1.12 -30.84 7.89
CA VAL A 224 -0.37 -31.44 9.02
C VAL A 224 -0.82 -30.89 10.38
N GLY A 225 -1.57 -29.80 10.40
CA GLY A 225 -2.12 -29.21 11.64
C GLY A 225 -3.50 -28.60 11.42
N ASP A 226 -4.13 -28.22 12.51
CA ASP A 226 -5.43 -27.54 12.48
C ASP A 226 -5.31 -26.12 11.91
N VAL A 227 -6.45 -25.59 11.48
CA VAL A 227 -6.57 -24.20 11.05
C VAL A 227 -6.52 -23.28 12.27
N GLU A 228 -5.68 -22.26 12.19
CA GLU A 228 -5.56 -21.16 13.16
C GLU A 228 -6.08 -19.88 12.51
N ILE A 229 -7.12 -19.28 13.08
CA ILE A 229 -7.61 -17.96 12.66
C ILE A 229 -6.81 -16.90 13.40
N ILE A 230 -6.07 -16.09 12.64
CA ILE A 230 -5.18 -15.04 13.18
C ILE A 230 -5.96 -13.74 13.33
N TYR A 231 -6.85 -13.45 12.37
CA TYR A 231 -7.65 -12.24 12.37
C TYR A 231 -9.06 -12.52 11.84
N ARG A 232 -10.04 -11.84 12.44
CA ARG A 232 -11.45 -11.88 12.04
C ARG A 232 -11.98 -10.45 12.06
N VAL A 233 -12.65 -10.07 10.99
CA VAL A 233 -13.36 -8.79 10.93
C VAL A 233 -14.48 -8.77 11.97
N GLU A 234 -14.64 -7.64 12.64
CA GLU A 234 -15.71 -7.48 13.63
C GLU A 234 -17.09 -7.69 12.98
N LYS A 235 -17.96 -8.41 13.70
CA LYS A 235 -19.28 -8.78 13.17
C LYS A 235 -20.10 -7.52 12.83
N GLY A 236 -20.66 -7.49 11.63
CA GLY A 236 -21.49 -6.37 11.16
C GLY A 236 -20.72 -5.29 10.39
N PHE A 237 -19.39 -5.37 10.32
CA PHE A 237 -18.60 -4.51 9.46
C PHE A 237 -18.45 -5.16 8.08
N PRO A 238 -18.83 -4.46 6.99
CA PRO A 238 -18.71 -4.98 5.63
C PRO A 238 -17.26 -4.79 5.17
N SER A 239 -16.29 -5.45 5.80
CA SER A 239 -14.90 -5.44 5.38
C SER A 239 -14.52 -6.84 4.88
N ILE A 240 -14.22 -6.98 3.59
CA ILE A 240 -14.09 -8.28 2.94
C ILE A 240 -12.63 -8.49 2.53
N PRO A 241 -11.91 -9.46 3.12
CA PRO A 241 -10.55 -9.76 2.67
C PRO A 241 -10.59 -10.47 1.30
N ASP A 242 -9.75 -9.99 0.40
CA ASP A 242 -9.48 -10.60 -0.91
C ASP A 242 -8.10 -11.28 -0.90
N ASP A 243 -7.20 -11.01 -1.85
CA ASP A 243 -5.83 -11.53 -1.81
C ASP A 243 -4.87 -10.65 -0.97
N PHE A 244 -3.69 -11.19 -0.69
CA PHE A 244 -2.71 -10.61 0.21
C PHE A 244 -1.27 -11.02 -0.14
N THR A 245 -0.32 -10.34 0.50
CA THR A 245 1.08 -10.78 0.52
C THR A 245 1.65 -10.87 1.92
N ILE A 246 2.75 -11.62 2.06
CA ILE A 246 3.48 -11.81 3.31
C ILE A 246 4.90 -11.24 3.13
N HIS A 247 5.24 -10.27 3.96
CA HIS A 247 6.59 -9.71 4.02
C HIS A 247 7.56 -10.65 4.75
N GLN A 248 8.87 -10.47 4.54
CA GLN A 248 9.90 -11.36 5.07
C GLN A 248 9.90 -11.47 6.60
N ASN A 249 9.50 -10.40 7.31
CA ASN A 249 9.33 -10.38 8.77
C ASN A 249 8.05 -11.08 9.27
N GLY A 250 7.20 -11.57 8.37
CA GLY A 250 5.95 -12.24 8.68
C GLY A 250 4.73 -11.33 8.80
N ASN A 251 4.88 -10.02 8.62
CA ASN A 251 3.73 -9.13 8.47
C ASN A 251 2.99 -9.43 7.18
N VAL A 252 1.67 -9.30 7.23
CA VAL A 252 0.76 -9.61 6.14
C VAL A 252 0.07 -8.34 5.70
N TYR A 253 -0.06 -8.13 4.40
CA TYR A 253 -0.70 -6.97 3.80
C TYR A 253 -1.86 -7.46 2.94
N VAL A 254 -3.08 -7.20 3.39
CA VAL A 254 -4.31 -7.78 2.84
C VAL A 254 -5.15 -6.69 2.20
N GLY A 255 -5.54 -6.88 0.94
CA GLY A 255 -6.53 -6.04 0.28
C GLY A 255 -7.93 -6.36 0.82
N PHE A 256 -8.65 -5.32 1.22
CA PHE A 256 -10.04 -5.42 1.65
C PHE A 256 -10.92 -4.71 0.63
N TRP A 257 -11.80 -5.47 -0.01
CA TRP A 257 -12.50 -5.13 -1.26
C TRP A 257 -13.32 -3.84 -1.25
N GLN A 258 -13.62 -3.27 -0.09
CA GLN A 258 -14.27 -1.97 -0.03
C GLN A 258 -13.31 -0.91 -0.53
N ASP A 259 -12.29 -0.62 0.27
CA ASP A 259 -11.39 0.50 0.02
C ASP A 259 -10.08 0.42 0.81
N LYS A 260 -9.79 -0.71 1.48
CA LYS A 260 -8.75 -0.78 2.52
C LYS A 260 -7.57 -1.66 2.14
N LEU A 261 -6.38 -1.23 2.53
CA LEU A 261 -5.24 -2.10 2.77
C LEU A 261 -5.05 -2.25 4.27
N ILE A 262 -4.98 -3.47 4.78
CA ILE A 262 -4.76 -3.73 6.20
C ILE A 262 -3.48 -4.54 6.38
N LYS A 263 -2.62 -4.09 7.30
CA LYS A 263 -1.50 -4.86 7.81
C LYS A 263 -1.93 -5.70 8.99
N ILE A 264 -1.62 -6.99 8.94
CA ILE A 264 -1.85 -7.94 10.04
C ILE A 264 -0.51 -8.50 10.47
N THR A 265 -0.20 -8.37 11.76
CA THR A 265 1.02 -8.88 12.38
C THR A 265 0.87 -10.37 12.74
N PRO A 266 1.98 -11.11 13.00
CA PRO A 266 1.92 -12.53 13.34
C PRO A 266 1.08 -12.88 14.59
N ASP A 267 0.91 -11.93 15.52
CA ASP A 267 0.06 -12.02 16.72
C ASP A 267 -1.38 -11.54 16.49
N GLY A 268 -1.74 -11.18 15.25
CA GLY A 268 -3.10 -10.85 14.85
C GLY A 268 -3.52 -9.40 15.06
N LYS A 269 -2.59 -8.52 15.46
CA LYS A 269 -2.88 -7.07 15.50
C LYS A 269 -3.00 -6.54 14.08
N ALA A 270 -4.17 -5.99 13.77
CA ALA A 270 -4.50 -5.36 12.49
C ALA A 270 -4.34 -3.84 12.55
N THR A 271 -3.88 -3.23 11.45
CA THR A 271 -3.72 -1.78 11.31
C THR A 271 -4.07 -1.39 9.88
N VAL A 272 -4.98 -0.43 9.72
CA VAL A 272 -5.35 0.05 8.38
C VAL A 272 -4.23 0.92 7.83
N LEU A 273 -3.70 0.53 6.67
CA LEU A 273 -2.58 1.18 6.01
C LEU A 273 -3.00 2.15 4.89
N SER A 274 -4.17 1.95 4.28
CA SER A 274 -4.75 2.85 3.28
C SER A 274 -6.26 2.61 3.19
N GLU A 275 -7.04 3.67 2.97
CA GLU A 275 -8.52 3.70 3.01
C GLU A 275 -9.01 4.79 2.05
N GLY A 276 -10.18 4.60 1.44
CA GLY A 276 -10.81 5.52 0.49
C GLY A 276 -10.19 5.57 -0.92
N ILE A 277 -8.87 5.60 -1.04
CA ILE A 277 -8.20 5.76 -2.35
C ILE A 277 -8.20 4.50 -3.22
N LEU A 278 -8.29 3.33 -2.60
CA LEU A 278 -8.20 2.05 -3.31
C LEU A 278 -9.59 1.64 -3.80
N ALA A 279 -9.81 1.63 -5.11
CA ALA A 279 -11.10 1.31 -5.70
C ALA A 279 -11.34 -0.21 -5.81
N GLY A 280 -11.67 -0.84 -4.70
CA GLY A 280 -11.86 -2.27 -4.62
C GLY A 280 -10.56 -3.06 -4.75
N PRO A 281 -9.69 -3.03 -3.71
CA PRO A 281 -8.48 -3.84 -3.66
C PRO A 281 -8.78 -5.32 -3.89
N THR A 282 -8.04 -5.94 -4.80
CA THR A 282 -8.20 -7.36 -5.15
C THR A 282 -6.96 -8.18 -4.82
N SER A 283 -5.75 -7.61 -5.04
CA SER A 283 -4.51 -8.30 -4.71
C SER A 283 -3.37 -7.34 -4.33
N VAL A 284 -2.34 -7.90 -3.68
CA VAL A 284 -1.19 -7.18 -3.15
C VAL A 284 0.07 -7.96 -3.49
N THR A 285 1.11 -7.27 -3.98
CA THR A 285 2.45 -7.84 -4.18
C THR A 285 3.51 -6.93 -3.54
N PRO A 286 4.60 -7.46 -2.97
CA PRO A 286 5.72 -6.63 -2.56
C PRO A 286 6.35 -5.95 -3.77
N GLY A 287 6.79 -4.72 -3.59
CA GLY A 287 7.75 -4.10 -4.47
C GLY A 287 9.09 -4.83 -4.40
N ARG A 288 9.87 -4.76 -5.48
CA ARG A 288 11.23 -5.34 -5.50
C ARG A 288 12.21 -4.60 -4.58
N ASP A 289 11.85 -3.39 -4.17
CA ASP A 289 12.56 -2.63 -3.14
C ASP A 289 12.49 -3.30 -1.74
N GLY A 290 11.54 -4.21 -1.52
CA GLY A 290 11.31 -4.86 -0.23
C GLY A 290 10.64 -3.96 0.81
N LYS A 291 10.07 -2.82 0.40
CA LYS A 291 9.60 -1.74 1.30
C LYS A 291 8.23 -1.22 0.93
N SER A 292 7.98 -1.16 -0.37
CA SER A 292 6.66 -0.82 -0.87
C SER A 292 5.85 -2.09 -1.06
N VAL A 293 4.54 -1.94 -0.99
CA VAL A 293 3.60 -2.90 -1.54
C VAL A 293 2.86 -2.22 -2.68
N PHE A 294 2.66 -2.98 -3.75
CA PHE A 294 1.74 -2.60 -4.81
C PHE A 294 0.41 -3.29 -4.55
N VAL A 295 -0.65 -2.50 -4.47
CA VAL A 295 -2.04 -2.94 -4.40
C VAL A 295 -2.65 -2.77 -5.77
N VAL A 296 -3.33 -3.80 -6.26
CA VAL A 296 -4.13 -3.71 -7.49
C VAL A 296 -5.60 -3.72 -7.15
N THR A 297 -6.39 -3.05 -7.99
CA THR A 297 -7.82 -2.83 -7.71
C THR A 297 -8.70 -3.16 -8.91
N ALA A 298 -9.96 -3.46 -8.63
CA ALA A 298 -10.96 -3.74 -9.65
C ALA A 298 -11.62 -2.48 -10.23
N GLY A 299 -11.29 -1.28 -9.74
CA GLY A 299 -11.92 -0.02 -10.18
C GLY A 299 -13.38 0.10 -9.73
N GLN A 300 -13.70 -0.42 -8.54
CA GLN A 300 -15.07 -0.43 -7.98
C GLN A 300 -15.10 0.28 -6.62
N ASN A 301 -16.29 0.62 -6.14
CA ASN A 301 -16.51 1.25 -4.84
C ASN A 301 -15.87 2.64 -4.67
N ASN A 302 -15.47 3.29 -5.78
CA ASN A 302 -14.96 4.64 -5.80
C ASN A 302 -15.37 5.33 -7.11
N ASP A 303 -16.24 6.33 -7.02
CA ASP A 303 -16.81 7.03 -8.18
C ASP A 303 -15.79 7.94 -8.91
N ASN A 304 -14.62 8.17 -8.31
CA ASN A 304 -13.56 9.00 -8.89
C ASN A 304 -12.62 8.24 -9.81
N VAL A 305 -12.80 6.92 -9.97
CA VAL A 305 -12.01 6.10 -10.88
C VAL A 305 -12.88 5.47 -11.96
N SER A 306 -12.29 5.22 -13.11
CA SER A 306 -12.95 4.62 -14.28
C SER A 306 -12.51 3.18 -14.55
N GLY A 307 -11.56 2.65 -13.78
CA GLY A 307 -11.05 1.29 -13.92
C GLY A 307 -10.03 0.91 -12.86
N GLY A 308 -9.37 -0.23 -13.06
CA GLY A 308 -8.45 -0.83 -12.11
C GLY A 308 -7.17 -0.02 -11.96
N GLN A 309 -6.71 0.08 -10.71
CA GLN A 309 -5.53 0.84 -10.36
C GLN A 309 -4.36 -0.09 -10.01
N VAL A 310 -3.15 0.41 -10.19
CA VAL A 310 -1.96 -0.04 -9.46
C VAL A 310 -1.57 1.08 -8.51
N VAL A 311 -1.52 0.78 -7.21
CA VAL A 311 -1.27 1.76 -6.16
C VAL A 311 -0.08 1.32 -5.31
N GLN A 312 0.91 2.16 -5.14
CA GLN A 312 2.09 1.91 -4.31
C GLN A 312 1.91 2.53 -2.93
N ILE A 313 2.17 1.78 -1.86
CA ILE A 313 2.15 2.31 -0.49
C ILE A 313 3.57 2.58 0.00
N ILE A 314 3.80 3.78 0.55
CA ILE A 314 5.10 4.24 1.09
C ILE A 314 4.88 4.93 2.46
N HIS A 315 5.82 4.77 3.40
CA HIS A 315 5.80 5.46 4.68
C HIS A 315 6.37 6.88 4.59
N CYS A 316 5.50 7.85 4.35
CA CYS A 316 5.80 9.28 4.43
C CYS A 316 5.26 9.88 5.74
N VAL A 317 5.95 10.89 6.26
CA VAL A 317 5.57 11.62 7.48
C VAL A 317 5.74 13.12 7.23
N ARG A 318 4.68 13.92 7.39
CA ARG A 318 4.83 15.39 7.52
C ARG A 318 5.44 15.73 8.89
N HIS A 319 6.31 16.74 8.94
CA HIS A 319 6.80 17.29 10.22
C HIS A 319 5.64 17.73 11.15
N GLY A 320 5.88 17.73 12.47
CA GLY A 320 4.95 18.33 13.43
C GLY A 320 4.84 19.85 13.27
N GLN A 321 3.89 20.49 13.94
CA GLN A 321 3.68 21.94 13.84
C GLN A 321 4.98 22.74 14.06
N GLY A 322 5.37 23.51 13.05
CA GLY A 322 6.48 24.46 13.11
C GLY A 322 6.00 25.87 13.47
N VAL A 323 6.92 26.73 13.92
CA VAL A 323 6.60 28.12 14.28
C VAL A 323 5.98 28.88 13.09
N HIS A 324 6.38 28.55 11.85
CA HIS A 324 5.77 29.11 10.63
C HIS A 324 4.28 28.80 10.47
N ASN A 325 3.76 27.73 11.09
CA ASN A 325 2.35 27.36 10.97
C ASN A 325 1.43 28.26 11.80
N LEU A 326 1.95 28.85 12.89
CA LEU A 326 1.18 29.69 13.80
C LEU A 326 0.58 30.94 13.13
N SER A 327 1.19 31.46 12.06
CA SER A 327 0.66 32.58 11.29
C SER A 327 1.42 32.83 9.98
N TYR A 328 0.76 33.47 9.01
CA TYR A 328 1.41 33.96 7.78
C TYR A 328 2.59 34.89 8.04
N ALA A 329 2.57 35.69 9.11
CA ALA A 329 3.69 36.56 9.46
C ALA A 329 4.96 35.76 9.79
N ASN A 330 4.81 34.52 10.24
CA ASN A 330 5.94 33.65 10.54
C ASN A 330 6.54 32.98 9.28
N HIS A 331 5.96 33.19 8.09
CA HIS A 331 6.56 32.73 6.84
C HIS A 331 7.86 33.48 6.49
N ASP A 332 8.10 34.64 7.10
CA ASP A 332 9.33 35.41 6.99
C ASP A 332 10.45 34.94 7.95
N LEU A 333 10.17 33.95 8.81
CA LEU A 333 11.17 33.37 9.71
C LEU A 333 12.00 32.32 8.96
N PRO A 334 13.34 32.47 8.88
CA PRO A 334 14.18 31.49 8.19
C PRO A 334 14.29 30.17 8.95
N ASP A 335 14.11 29.05 8.23
CA ASP A 335 14.25 27.67 8.73
C ASP A 335 13.72 27.46 10.17
N PRO A 336 12.40 27.67 10.40
CA PRO A 336 11.82 27.69 11.74
C PRO A 336 11.71 26.29 12.36
N GLU A 337 11.83 26.26 13.69
CA GLU A 337 11.71 25.05 14.51
C GLU A 337 10.27 24.58 14.73
N LEU A 338 10.13 23.42 15.36
CA LEU A 338 8.87 22.94 15.94
C LEU A 338 8.42 23.84 17.10
N THR A 339 7.11 23.98 17.25
CA THR A 339 6.49 24.50 18.47
C THR A 339 6.48 23.43 19.57
N PRO A 340 6.20 23.77 20.84
CA PRO A 340 5.97 22.76 21.87
C PRO A 340 4.91 21.72 21.49
N LEU A 341 3.83 22.14 20.82
CA LEU A 341 2.82 21.23 20.28
C LEU A 341 3.38 20.34 19.17
N GLY A 342 4.18 20.89 18.26
CA GLY A 342 4.89 20.11 17.24
C GLY A 342 5.83 19.05 17.82
N GLU A 343 6.47 19.34 18.95
CA GLU A 343 7.29 18.34 19.65
C GLU A 343 6.46 17.22 20.26
N GLU A 344 5.32 17.53 20.87
CA GLU A 344 4.39 16.53 21.41
C GLU A 344 3.85 15.63 20.32
N GLN A 345 3.46 16.23 19.19
CA GLN A 345 3.09 15.52 17.97
C GLN A 345 4.20 14.55 17.57
N ALA A 346 5.43 15.03 17.40
CA ALA A 346 6.57 14.20 17.00
C ALA A 346 6.83 13.03 17.98
N LYS A 347 6.78 13.27 19.29
CA LYS A 347 6.95 12.23 20.32
C LYS A 347 5.83 11.18 20.27
N ALA A 348 4.62 11.57 19.90
CA ALA A 348 3.48 10.66 19.80
C ALA A 348 3.52 9.78 18.54
N LEU A 349 4.32 10.12 17.52
CA LEU A 349 4.33 9.44 16.22
C LEU A 349 4.54 7.93 16.34
N THR A 350 5.59 7.50 17.03
CA THR A 350 5.92 6.06 17.17
C THR A 350 5.02 5.32 18.16
N THR A 351 4.31 6.05 19.03
CA THR A 351 3.23 5.47 19.85
C THR A 351 1.99 5.19 19.00
N ARG A 352 1.66 6.11 18.07
CA ARG A 352 0.53 5.99 17.15
C ARG A 352 0.80 4.96 16.04
N PHE A 353 2.07 4.82 15.65
CA PHE A 353 2.56 3.89 14.62
C PHE A 353 3.70 3.01 15.17
N PRO A 354 3.38 2.02 16.04
CA PRO A 354 4.39 1.16 16.69
C PRO A 354 5.32 0.42 15.73
N GLU A 355 4.89 0.19 14.49
CA GLU A 355 5.69 -0.41 13.43
C GLU A 355 6.87 0.48 13.01
N LEU A 356 6.67 1.80 12.95
CA LEU A 356 7.76 2.74 12.69
C LEU A 356 8.77 2.70 13.84
N ALA A 357 8.31 2.51 15.08
CA ALA A 357 9.17 2.39 16.25
C ALA A 357 10.08 1.15 16.19
N ASN A 358 9.54 0.02 15.72
CA ASN A 358 10.20 -1.28 15.84
C ASN A 358 10.98 -1.68 14.60
N ASN A 359 10.48 -1.39 13.40
CA ASN A 359 10.98 -2.01 12.17
C ASN A 359 11.77 -1.07 11.29
N VAL A 360 11.73 0.26 11.51
CA VAL A 360 12.45 1.21 10.66
C VAL A 360 13.96 0.89 10.66
N GLU A 361 14.53 0.89 9.46
CA GLU A 361 15.94 0.59 9.17
C GLU A 361 16.66 1.82 8.60
N LEU A 362 15.92 2.78 8.03
CA LEU A 362 16.45 4.06 7.58
C LEU A 362 15.45 5.19 7.84
N ILE A 363 15.95 6.26 8.45
CA ILE A 363 15.18 7.47 8.75
C ILE A 363 15.73 8.58 7.87
N ILE A 364 14.91 9.09 6.96
CA ILE A 364 15.27 10.19 6.07
C ILE A 364 14.52 11.42 6.53
N SER A 365 15.19 12.56 6.58
CA SER A 365 14.51 13.84 6.76
C SER A 365 14.89 14.83 5.67
N SER A 366 14.00 15.78 5.39
CA SER A 366 14.45 17.05 4.81
C SER A 366 15.51 17.68 5.69
N PRO A 367 16.43 18.49 5.13
CA PRO A 367 17.41 19.21 5.92
C PRO A 367 16.82 20.48 6.56
N LEU A 368 15.49 20.65 6.65
CA LEU A 368 14.90 21.76 7.40
C LEU A 368 14.80 21.40 8.89
N GLN A 369 14.88 22.40 9.77
CA GLN A 369 15.00 22.23 11.22
C GLN A 369 13.83 21.40 11.78
N ARG A 370 12.60 21.78 11.44
CA ARG A 370 11.36 21.12 11.88
C ARG A 370 11.28 19.64 11.51
N THR A 371 11.79 19.23 10.34
CA THR A 371 11.79 17.82 9.91
C THR A 371 12.85 17.01 10.65
N ILE A 372 14.04 17.59 10.86
CA ILE A 372 15.09 16.93 11.66
C ILE A 372 14.63 16.79 13.11
N GLN A 373 14.06 17.83 13.72
CA GLN A 373 13.51 17.78 15.08
C GLN A 373 12.41 16.72 15.21
N THR A 374 11.50 16.64 14.23
CA THR A 374 10.45 15.61 14.20
C THR A 374 11.08 14.20 14.21
N ALA A 375 12.06 13.95 13.33
CA ALA A 375 12.73 12.66 13.24
C ALA A 375 13.49 12.30 14.54
N LEU A 376 14.22 13.26 15.11
CA LEU A 376 14.98 13.06 16.36
C LEU A 376 14.07 12.73 17.55
N LEU A 377 12.90 13.39 17.64
CA LEU A 377 11.94 13.17 18.72
C LEU A 377 11.17 11.87 18.56
N ALA A 378 10.70 11.57 17.34
CA ALA A 378 9.89 10.39 17.07
C ALA A 378 10.69 9.08 17.23
N PHE A 379 11.94 9.06 16.75
CA PHE A 379 12.74 7.84 16.63
C PHE A 379 13.86 7.74 17.68
N ARG A 380 13.71 8.42 18.81
CA ARG A 380 14.72 8.51 19.88
C ARG A 380 15.36 7.16 20.23
N LEU A 381 14.55 6.11 20.42
CA LEU A 381 15.05 4.78 20.80
C LEU A 381 15.93 4.14 19.71
N LYS A 382 15.59 4.32 18.43
CA LYS A 382 16.37 3.82 17.29
C LYS A 382 17.70 4.56 17.17
N LEU A 383 17.69 5.86 17.43
CA LEU A 383 18.88 6.72 17.40
C LEU A 383 19.82 6.42 18.58
N GLU A 384 19.29 6.19 19.78
CA GLU A 384 20.04 5.72 20.96
C GLU A 384 20.67 4.33 20.72
N ALA A 385 20.02 3.49 19.89
CA ALA A 385 20.56 2.21 19.44
C ALA A 385 21.60 2.32 18.30
N GLY A 386 21.97 3.54 17.89
CA GLY A 386 23.06 3.81 16.94
C GLY A 386 22.64 4.15 15.51
N MET A 387 21.34 4.21 15.21
CA MET A 387 20.87 4.75 13.92
C MET A 387 21.14 6.25 13.82
N LYS A 388 21.12 6.78 12.59
CA LYS A 388 21.19 8.20 12.31
C LYS A 388 20.02 8.64 11.44
N VAL A 389 19.61 9.89 11.60
CA VAL A 389 18.73 10.57 10.65
C VAL A 389 19.56 10.99 9.45
N LEU A 390 19.21 10.55 8.25
CA LEU A 390 19.87 10.95 7.01
C LEU A 390 19.17 12.18 6.43
N ALA A 391 19.80 13.35 6.53
CA ALA A 391 19.28 14.59 5.99
C ALA A 391 19.56 14.68 4.48
N TRP A 392 18.51 14.87 3.68
CA TRP A 392 18.59 14.79 2.22
C TRP A 392 17.87 15.93 1.50
N SER A 393 18.61 16.68 0.67
CA SER A 393 18.12 17.87 -0.05
C SER A 393 16.95 17.60 -1.00
N GLU A 394 16.78 16.38 -1.53
CA GLU A 394 15.70 16.09 -2.49
C GLU A 394 14.31 16.15 -1.84
N VAL A 395 14.19 15.86 -0.55
CA VAL A 395 12.90 15.83 0.18
C VAL A 395 12.55 17.12 0.92
N GLN A 396 13.17 18.25 0.56
CA GLN A 396 12.82 19.58 1.11
C GLN A 396 11.46 20.11 0.64
N GLU A 397 10.90 21.10 1.35
CA GLU A 397 9.62 21.72 0.98
C GLU A 397 9.63 22.32 -0.44
N ALA A 398 8.45 22.44 -1.03
CA ALA A 398 8.24 22.83 -2.41
C ALA A 398 8.47 24.33 -2.67
N SER A 399 8.10 25.20 -1.73
CA SER A 399 8.10 26.66 -1.94
C SER A 399 9.48 27.30 -1.73
N ASP A 400 9.61 28.56 -2.15
CA ASP A 400 10.74 29.45 -1.90
C ASP A 400 10.42 30.54 -0.85
N LEU A 401 9.35 30.38 -0.07
CA LEU A 401 9.11 31.22 1.11
C LEU A 401 10.30 31.15 2.06
N ILE A 402 10.57 32.23 2.79
CA ILE A 402 11.75 32.32 3.67
C ILE A 402 11.76 31.16 4.69
N CYS A 403 10.60 30.78 5.23
CA CYS A 403 10.44 29.63 6.12
C CYS A 403 10.73 28.26 5.48
N ASP A 404 10.69 28.16 4.16
CA ASP A 404 10.97 26.94 3.40
C ASP A 404 12.38 26.93 2.79
N THR A 405 13.09 28.06 2.88
CA THR A 405 14.53 28.12 2.60
C THR A 405 15.33 27.62 3.78
N GLY A 406 16.24 26.68 3.51
CA GLY A 406 17.09 26.09 4.53
C GLY A 406 18.32 26.92 4.87
N SER A 407 19.18 26.32 5.69
CA SER A 407 20.48 26.90 6.06
C SER A 407 21.62 26.30 5.23
N GLN A 408 22.75 27.00 5.16
CA GLN A 408 23.98 26.42 4.62
C GLN A 408 24.44 25.24 5.46
N LEU A 409 25.20 24.32 4.85
CA LEU A 409 25.67 23.10 5.50
C LEU A 409 26.40 23.37 6.84
N PRO A 410 27.32 24.35 6.96
CA PRO A 410 27.99 24.62 8.23
C PRO A 410 27.04 25.07 9.34
N ASP A 411 26.02 25.86 9.00
CA ASP A 411 25.06 26.42 9.96
C ASP A 411 24.15 25.33 10.52
N ILE A 412 23.63 24.45 9.66
CA ILE A 412 22.78 23.36 10.11
C ILE A 412 23.57 22.28 10.87
N GLN A 413 24.82 22.00 10.47
CA GLN A 413 25.71 21.12 11.23
C GLN A 413 26.03 21.71 12.62
N ALA A 414 26.18 23.02 12.73
CA ALA A 414 26.38 23.69 14.01
C ALA A 414 25.13 23.58 14.89
N ARG A 415 23.94 23.78 14.32
CA ARG A 415 22.64 23.71 15.00
C ARG A 415 22.36 22.33 15.60
N PHE A 416 22.69 21.25 14.88
CA PHE A 416 22.47 19.87 15.33
C PHE A 416 23.75 19.17 15.81
N ARG A 417 24.76 19.94 16.23
CA ARG A 417 26.05 19.40 16.68
C ARG A 417 25.86 18.43 17.84
N GLY A 418 26.43 17.24 17.71
CA GLY A 418 26.37 16.19 18.73
C GLY A 418 25.10 15.33 18.69
N LEU A 419 24.17 15.60 17.77
CA LEU A 419 23.00 14.78 17.52
C LEU A 419 23.27 13.78 16.38
N PRO A 420 22.58 12.63 16.33
CA PRO A 420 22.83 11.57 15.36
C PRO A 420 22.19 11.90 14.00
N VAL A 421 22.68 12.96 13.36
CA VAL A 421 22.25 13.39 12.02
C VAL A 421 23.41 13.25 11.05
N ASP A 422 23.16 12.56 9.95
CA ASP A 422 24.06 12.41 8.82
C ASP A 422 23.67 13.40 7.72
N PHE A 423 24.60 14.29 7.38
CA PHE A 423 24.39 15.36 6.41
C PHE A 423 25.04 15.06 5.04
N SER A 424 25.45 13.82 4.80
CA SER A 424 26.17 13.41 3.58
C SER A 424 25.37 13.56 2.28
N LEU A 425 24.03 13.65 2.36
CA LEU A 425 23.15 13.88 1.21
C LEU A 425 22.65 15.32 1.09
N ILE A 426 23.25 16.27 1.81
CA ILE A 426 23.04 17.69 1.55
C ILE A 426 23.89 18.11 0.36
N GLU A 427 23.22 18.55 -0.70
CA GLU A 427 23.87 19.09 -1.88
C GLU A 427 24.14 20.60 -1.74
N PRO A 428 25.19 21.13 -2.38
CA PRO A 428 25.44 22.57 -2.45
C PRO A 428 24.22 23.33 -2.97
N ASP A 429 24.04 24.56 -2.47
CA ASP A 429 23.04 25.51 -2.95
C ASP A 429 21.56 25.06 -2.85
N TRP A 430 21.29 23.93 -2.18
CA TRP A 430 19.92 23.39 -2.02
C TRP A 430 18.94 24.40 -1.40
N TYR A 431 19.45 25.23 -0.48
CA TYR A 431 18.71 26.23 0.26
C TYR A 431 18.33 27.45 -0.57
N LEU A 432 18.98 27.67 -1.72
CA LEU A 432 18.71 28.82 -2.60
C LEU A 432 17.42 28.67 -3.40
N LYS A 433 16.84 27.47 -3.48
CA LYS A 433 15.64 27.17 -4.29
C LYS A 433 15.77 27.63 -5.74
N GLN A 434 16.96 27.45 -6.33
CA GLN A 434 17.26 27.79 -7.72
C GLN A 434 17.67 26.56 -8.53
N GLY A 435 17.60 26.68 -9.86
CA GLY A 435 17.93 25.57 -10.78
C GLY A 435 17.04 24.35 -10.51
N LYS A 436 17.64 23.19 -10.27
CA LYS A 436 16.88 21.96 -9.98
C LYS A 436 16.06 22.02 -8.68
N TRP A 437 16.34 22.98 -7.80
CA TRP A 437 15.63 23.22 -6.55
C TRP A 437 14.47 24.20 -6.68
N ALA A 438 14.25 24.78 -7.86
CA ALA A 438 13.25 25.81 -8.07
C ALA A 438 11.82 25.34 -7.72
N PRO A 439 10.97 26.24 -7.19
CA PRO A 439 9.58 25.94 -6.81
C PRO A 439 8.65 25.87 -8.03
N THR A 440 9.10 25.23 -9.10
CA THR A 440 8.33 25.05 -10.33
C THR A 440 7.85 23.61 -10.41
N ALA A 441 6.64 23.38 -10.94
CA ALA A 441 6.07 22.03 -11.06
C ALA A 441 7.02 21.05 -11.77
N ALA A 442 7.69 21.48 -12.85
CA ALA A 442 8.65 20.64 -13.58
C ALA A 442 9.85 20.22 -12.71
N CYS A 443 10.42 21.15 -11.93
CA CYS A 443 11.54 20.84 -11.04
C CYS A 443 11.10 19.95 -9.87
N LEU A 444 9.92 20.22 -9.29
CA LEU A 444 9.36 19.47 -8.17
C LEU A 444 9.02 18.02 -8.57
N LEU A 445 8.40 17.81 -9.74
CA LEU A 445 8.16 16.48 -10.30
C LEU A 445 9.46 15.73 -10.56
N ALA A 446 10.47 16.40 -11.12
CA ALA A 446 11.78 15.78 -11.36
C ALA A 446 12.51 15.42 -10.06
N ARG A 447 12.44 16.27 -9.02
CA ARG A 447 12.96 15.99 -7.67
C ARG A 447 12.26 14.78 -7.05
N ALA A 448 10.94 14.76 -7.08
CA ALA A 448 10.15 13.65 -6.56
C ALA A 448 10.44 12.34 -7.30
N GLN A 449 10.62 12.37 -8.62
CA GLN A 449 11.02 11.20 -9.40
C GLN A 449 12.40 10.66 -8.97
N ARG A 450 13.42 11.53 -8.85
CA ARG A 450 14.74 11.13 -8.34
C ARG A 450 14.64 10.57 -6.93
N ALA A 451 13.81 11.19 -6.09
CA ALA A 451 13.62 10.74 -4.72
C ALA A 451 13.06 9.31 -4.68
N ARG A 452 11.98 9.04 -5.43
CA ARG A 452 11.38 7.70 -5.56
C ARG A 452 12.37 6.67 -6.11
N GLN A 453 13.10 7.01 -7.17
CA GLN A 453 14.09 6.10 -7.75
C GLN A 453 15.15 5.72 -6.71
N TRP A 454 15.75 6.71 -6.05
CA TRP A 454 16.79 6.45 -5.05
C TRP A 454 16.24 5.64 -3.87
N LEU A 455 15.03 5.96 -3.38
CA LEU A 455 14.37 5.21 -2.30
C LEU A 455 14.15 3.73 -2.68
N SER A 456 13.81 3.46 -3.94
CA SER A 456 13.60 2.10 -4.45
C SER A 456 14.89 1.29 -4.58
N GLU A 457 16.02 1.95 -4.79
CA GLU A 457 17.35 1.32 -4.93
C GLU A 457 18.03 1.02 -3.57
N ARG A 458 17.47 1.54 -2.48
CA ARG A 458 18.03 1.36 -1.13
C ARG A 458 17.90 -0.10 -0.66
N PRO A 459 18.85 -0.64 0.14
CA PRO A 459 18.74 -1.99 0.69
C PRO A 459 17.80 -2.16 1.90
N GLU A 460 17.44 -1.08 2.61
CA GLU A 460 16.68 -1.15 3.89
C GLU A 460 15.20 -1.51 3.71
N ALA A 461 14.65 -2.55 4.34
CA ALA A 461 13.27 -2.98 4.11
C ALA A 461 12.20 -1.97 4.56
N GLU A 462 12.49 -1.14 5.57
CA GLU A 462 11.52 -0.19 6.13
C GLU A 462 12.17 1.20 6.20
N ILE A 463 11.76 2.09 5.28
CA ILE A 463 12.21 3.48 5.22
C ILE A 463 11.07 4.40 5.63
N VAL A 464 11.36 5.37 6.49
CA VAL A 464 10.47 6.50 6.75
C VAL A 464 11.05 7.77 6.15
N VAL A 465 10.22 8.55 5.45
CA VAL A 465 10.60 9.85 4.89
C VAL A 465 9.85 10.96 5.62
N ILE A 466 10.57 11.72 6.45
CA ILE A 466 10.04 12.90 7.16
C ILE A 466 10.26 14.14 6.29
N SER A 467 9.16 14.73 5.84
CA SER A 467 9.15 15.80 4.84
C SER A 467 8.05 16.83 5.15
N HIS A 468 7.58 17.53 4.14
CA HIS A 468 6.69 18.69 4.25
C HIS A 468 5.45 18.50 3.38
N GLY A 469 4.35 19.13 3.75
CA GLY A 469 3.05 18.86 3.15
C GLY A 469 3.04 19.07 1.64
N CYS A 470 3.59 20.18 1.14
CA CYS A 470 3.49 20.49 -0.29
C CYS A 470 4.41 19.58 -1.11
N PHE A 471 5.65 19.37 -0.66
CA PHE A 471 6.56 18.46 -1.35
C PHE A 471 6.09 17.01 -1.33
N LEU A 472 5.47 16.57 -0.23
CA LEU A 472 4.96 15.21 -0.14
C LEU A 472 3.90 14.93 -1.21
N HIS A 473 3.09 15.92 -1.61
CA HIS A 473 2.17 15.75 -2.75
C HIS A 473 2.87 15.38 -4.06
N PHE A 474 4.04 15.97 -4.33
CA PHE A 474 4.86 15.58 -5.48
C PHE A 474 5.49 14.19 -5.30
N LEU A 475 5.91 13.86 -4.08
CA LEU A 475 6.53 12.57 -3.76
C LEU A 475 5.54 11.41 -3.92
N THR A 476 4.30 11.60 -3.47
CA THR A 476 3.22 10.60 -3.48
C THR A 476 2.27 10.72 -4.66
N ASP A 477 2.38 11.75 -5.50
CA ASP A 477 1.56 11.91 -6.71
C ASP A 477 0.04 12.02 -6.41
N ASP A 478 -0.34 12.60 -5.26
CA ASP A 478 -1.72 12.58 -4.73
C ASP A 478 -2.47 13.92 -4.88
N TRP A 479 -2.21 14.68 -5.94
CA TRP A 479 -2.84 16.01 -6.22
C TRP A 479 -4.37 16.00 -6.39
N VAL A 480 -4.98 14.83 -6.49
CA VAL A 480 -6.37 14.66 -6.97
C VAL A 480 -7.42 15.07 -5.91
N ASN A 481 -7.03 15.28 -4.64
CA ASN A 481 -7.95 15.61 -3.55
C ASN A 481 -7.68 16.95 -2.83
N ALA A 482 -6.82 17.84 -3.38
CA ALA A 482 -6.50 19.13 -2.76
C ALA A 482 -7.69 20.10 -2.82
N ILE A 483 -8.52 20.10 -1.77
CA ILE A 483 -9.70 20.98 -1.64
C ILE A 483 -9.27 22.44 -1.40
N ASN A 484 -8.00 22.70 -1.08
CA ASN A 484 -7.51 24.05 -0.83
C ASN A 484 -6.20 24.35 -1.59
N PRO A 485 -6.19 25.26 -2.59
CA PRO A 485 -4.96 25.65 -3.29
C PRO A 485 -3.95 26.42 -2.42
N GLN A 486 -4.28 26.74 -1.17
CA GLN A 486 -3.40 27.42 -0.20
C GLN A 486 -3.05 26.59 1.04
N ALA A 487 -3.65 25.40 1.21
CA ALA A 487 -3.36 24.48 2.32
C ALA A 487 -3.13 23.07 1.78
N THR A 488 -2.08 22.42 2.25
CA THR A 488 -1.76 21.03 1.85
C THR A 488 -2.73 20.10 2.57
N ASP A 489 -3.30 19.07 1.91
CA ASP A 489 -4.16 18.06 2.59
C ASP A 489 -3.39 17.19 3.60
N TRP A 490 -2.09 17.43 3.75
CA TRP A 490 -1.31 16.96 4.88
C TRP A 490 -1.60 17.88 6.06
N ALA A 491 -2.11 17.40 7.18
CA ALA A 491 -2.44 18.29 8.31
C ALA A 491 -1.18 18.68 9.12
N ASN A 492 -1.13 19.94 9.57
CA ASN A 492 -0.44 20.34 10.80
C ASN A 492 -1.55 20.58 11.83
N GLY A 493 -1.33 20.31 13.12
CA GLY A 493 -2.39 20.35 14.14
C GLY A 493 -2.93 21.74 14.53
N GLU A 494 -3.27 22.57 13.57
CA GLU A 494 -3.87 23.90 13.72
C GLU A 494 -5.14 23.97 12.88
N ASP A 495 -6.28 23.74 13.54
CA ASP A 495 -7.56 24.39 13.25
C ASP A 495 -8.34 24.39 14.56
N GLN A 496 -8.16 25.43 15.37
CA GLN A 496 -8.96 25.67 16.58
C GLN A 496 -9.87 26.90 16.49
N GLU A 497 -9.92 27.60 15.35
CA GLU A 497 -10.87 28.72 15.17
C GLU A 497 -11.91 28.53 14.06
N TYR A 498 -11.93 27.38 13.38
CA TYR A 498 -13.09 26.94 12.58
C TYR A 498 -13.48 25.52 13.00
N ASP A 499 -14.70 25.41 13.52
CA ASP A 499 -15.32 24.16 13.96
C ASP A 499 -15.53 23.22 12.75
N GLU A 500 -14.69 22.19 12.63
CA GLU A 500 -14.90 20.83 12.08
C GLU A 500 -13.60 20.26 11.49
N GLY A 501 -12.86 19.43 12.25
CA GLY A 501 -11.82 18.55 11.71
C GLY A 501 -10.56 18.39 12.58
N VAL A 502 -10.52 17.34 13.40
CA VAL A 502 -9.40 17.00 14.29
C VAL A 502 -8.39 16.07 13.59
N ASN A 503 -7.10 16.25 13.89
CA ASN A 503 -5.95 15.34 13.68
C ASN A 503 -5.41 15.19 12.25
N ASN A 504 -4.08 15.02 12.09
CA ASN A 504 -3.43 13.97 11.26
C ASN A 504 -1.93 14.25 10.98
N MET A 505 -1.02 13.70 11.79
CA MET A 505 0.32 13.35 11.29
C MET A 505 0.29 11.91 10.77
N LEU A 506 0.26 11.78 9.44
CA LEU A 506 1.07 10.87 8.62
C LEU A 506 1.23 11.53 7.27
#